data_AF-A0AAU6FGC5-F1
#
_entry.id   AF-A0AAU6FGC5-F1
#
_cell.length_a   1.000
_cell.length_b   1.000
_cell.length_c   1.000
_cell.angle_alpha   90.00
_cell.angle_beta   90.00
_cell.angle_gamma   90.00
#
_symmetry.space_group_name_H-M   'P 1'
#
loop_
_entity.id
_entity.type
_entity.pdbx_description
1 polymer ?
#
loop_
_entity_poly.entity_id
_entity_poly.type
_entity_poly.pdbx_seq_one_letter_code
_entity_poly.pdbx_strand_id
1 'polypeptide(L)'
;MPRPVRLRTLAALGVAGLALPAALGATPAGAAAAAAQTVPVLNGDFADPAMRGDGPTTVLIDHWTGANQRYSPSAAGRTDGAHAVALQKDGNTLQQRLRGVRTGAKVTVSYEDSPAVSKECTPEQVAGGQPYTVEATGGAVRDITTAGDPDRVKGKAGSGRWTGRSYEFTASENEPLLTFTSKVTDSRTHVTCSPMVARVRAVEVPTAPDKTVDKSALERSEAYKGNEREKTLHNAAAACNGENACTFRPDARMSFRYYDRARVVGEAFINCTRNPLEHTRVIDYAERSHDSIAQTYADAGLALAEVARLPTTGDREEDRKRAKERPMAAQFALAHEKGQQRPWQWFSSDRREIVERIQPGEVSWVELQPSRERVEGWFLSNKDDYRLHAVIDGPSRAVPDRILQRTGPMSESEKQRCGAARPMTTTPVGADAPAGSADKGMEDIPQPTAPGVRTLD
;
A
#
# COMPACT_ATOMS: atom_id res chain seq x y z
N MET A 1 57.68 3.78 -24.50
CA MET A 1 58.36 5.10 -24.55
C MET A 1 57.48 6.15 -23.87
N PRO A 2 58.06 7.12 -23.16
CA PRO A 2 57.41 7.90 -22.11
C PRO A 2 56.85 9.27 -22.56
N ARG A 3 56.03 9.84 -21.66
CA ARG A 3 55.25 11.10 -21.65
C ARG A 3 55.92 12.37 -22.23
N PRO A 4 55.12 13.43 -22.48
CA PRO A 4 55.03 14.54 -21.49
C PRO A 4 53.57 15.03 -21.31
N VAL A 5 52.97 15.03 -20.12
CA VAL A 5 52.99 16.09 -19.08
C VAL A 5 53.12 17.52 -19.63
N ARG A 6 52.04 18.30 -19.50
CA ARG A 6 52.12 19.74 -19.22
C ARG A 6 51.09 20.14 -18.16
N LEU A 7 51.59 20.34 -16.94
CA LEU A 7 51.04 21.29 -15.99
C LEU A 7 51.24 22.70 -16.55
N ARG A 8 50.23 23.57 -16.41
CA ARG A 8 50.45 25.00 -16.19
C ARG A 8 49.56 25.51 -15.07
N THR A 9 50.21 26.27 -14.21
CA THR A 9 49.83 26.69 -12.87
C THR A 9 49.47 28.18 -12.92
N LEU A 10 48.38 28.54 -12.23
CA LEU A 10 48.05 29.78 -11.48
C LEU A 10 48.53 31.18 -11.93
N ALA A 11 47.58 32.14 -11.95
CA ALA A 11 47.52 33.39 -11.16
C ALA A 11 46.36 34.27 -11.73
N ALA A 12 45.26 34.59 -11.03
CA ALA A 12 45.02 35.38 -9.82
C ALA A 12 44.55 36.84 -10.12
N LEU A 13 43.71 37.37 -9.22
CA LEU A 13 43.02 38.69 -9.13
C LEU A 13 41.60 38.68 -9.73
N GLY A 14 40.50 38.95 -9.03
CA GLY A 14 40.28 39.55 -7.71
C GLY A 14 39.31 40.72 -7.86
N VAL A 15 38.01 40.54 -7.59
CA VAL A 15 37.09 41.63 -7.25
C VAL A 15 36.07 41.11 -6.23
N ALA A 16 36.15 41.69 -5.03
CA ALA A 16 35.14 41.56 -4.00
C ALA A 16 33.91 42.41 -4.37
N GLY A 17 32.74 41.78 -4.38
CA GLY A 17 31.44 42.46 -4.54
C GLY A 17 30.45 41.87 -3.56
N LEU A 18 30.11 42.64 -2.52
CA LEU A 18 29.02 42.39 -1.59
C LEU A 18 27.70 42.24 -2.37
N ALA A 19 27.12 41.04 -2.37
CA ALA A 19 25.75 40.81 -2.81
C ALA A 19 24.93 40.23 -1.64
N LEU A 20 23.84 40.91 -1.34
CA LEU A 20 22.85 40.55 -0.32
C LEU A 20 22.34 39.11 -0.54
N PRO A 21 21.97 38.37 0.53
CA PRO A 21 21.29 37.09 0.39
C PRO A 21 19.88 37.35 -0.14
N ALA A 22 19.71 37.24 -1.45
CA ALA A 22 18.39 37.04 -2.03
C ALA A 22 17.83 35.74 -1.44
N ALA A 23 16.78 35.88 -0.64
CA ALA A 23 15.99 34.77 -0.15
C ALA A 23 15.62 33.88 -1.34
N LEU A 24 16.28 32.73 -1.43
CA LEU A 24 15.82 31.61 -2.23
C LEU A 24 14.50 31.17 -1.61
N GLY A 25 13.41 31.78 -2.09
CA GLY A 25 12.08 31.22 -1.99
C GLY A 25 12.15 29.87 -2.68
N ALA A 26 12.37 28.82 -1.89
CA ALA A 26 12.16 27.45 -2.30
C ALA A 26 10.70 27.36 -2.70
N THR A 27 10.45 27.44 -4.00
CA THR A 27 9.21 26.94 -4.58
C THR A 27 9.04 25.52 -4.06
N PRO A 28 7.88 25.19 -3.47
CA PRO A 28 7.65 23.84 -3.00
C PRO A 28 7.85 22.94 -4.21
N ALA A 29 8.76 21.98 -4.10
CA ALA A 29 8.92 20.94 -5.10
C ALA A 29 7.54 20.29 -5.28
N GLY A 30 6.84 20.68 -6.34
CA GLY A 30 5.57 20.10 -6.70
C GLY A 30 5.82 18.61 -6.82
N ALA A 31 5.05 17.82 -6.07
CA ALA A 31 5.06 16.38 -6.18
C ALA A 31 4.93 16.05 -7.67
N ALA A 32 5.97 15.47 -8.27
CA ALA A 32 5.95 15.10 -9.67
C ALA A 32 4.73 14.21 -9.87
N ALA A 33 3.81 14.64 -10.73
CA ALA A 33 2.64 13.84 -11.08
C ALA A 33 3.13 12.48 -11.56
N ALA A 34 2.56 11.40 -11.03
CA ALA A 34 2.95 10.06 -11.40
C ALA A 34 2.86 9.90 -12.93
N ALA A 35 3.88 9.31 -13.53
CA ALA A 35 3.91 9.10 -14.97
C ALA A 35 2.80 8.12 -15.39
N ALA A 36 2.23 8.33 -16.58
CA ALA A 36 1.30 7.40 -17.17
C ALA A 36 1.99 6.04 -17.43
N GLN A 37 1.31 4.95 -17.12
CA GLN A 37 1.80 3.58 -17.33
C GLN A 37 0.76 2.76 -18.08
N THR A 38 1.22 1.73 -18.80
CA THR A 38 0.34 0.81 -19.52
C THR A 38 -0.42 -0.10 -18.54
N VAL A 39 -1.72 -0.24 -18.76
CA VAL A 39 -2.56 -1.21 -18.06
C VAL A 39 -2.75 -2.42 -18.97
N PRO A 40 -2.50 -3.65 -18.47
CA PRO A 40 -2.71 -4.85 -19.26
C PRO A 40 -4.22 -5.07 -19.52
N VAL A 41 -4.65 -4.88 -20.76
CA VAL A 41 -5.95 -5.32 -21.26
C VAL A 41 -5.79 -6.74 -21.80
N LEU A 42 -6.27 -7.74 -21.06
CA LEU A 42 -6.06 -9.13 -21.42
C LEU A 42 -6.82 -9.44 -22.71
N ASN A 43 -6.13 -9.99 -23.71
CA ASN A 43 -6.73 -10.29 -25.00
C ASN A 43 -7.49 -9.08 -25.61
N GLY A 44 -6.96 -7.85 -25.45
CA GLY A 44 -7.56 -6.64 -26.02
C GLY A 44 -7.55 -6.59 -27.56
N ASP A 45 -6.79 -7.48 -28.20
CA ASP A 45 -6.80 -7.72 -29.64
C ASP A 45 -7.79 -8.78 -30.09
N PHE A 46 -8.43 -9.48 -29.14
CA PHE A 46 -9.40 -10.54 -29.39
C PHE A 46 -8.86 -11.72 -30.22
N ALA A 47 -7.53 -11.89 -30.28
CA ALA A 47 -6.90 -12.96 -31.05
C ALA A 47 -7.08 -14.33 -30.38
N ASP A 48 -7.26 -14.38 -29.05
CA ASP A 48 -7.33 -15.61 -28.28
C ASP A 48 -8.76 -16.04 -27.93
N PRO A 49 -9.07 -17.35 -27.97
CA PRO A 49 -8.22 -18.43 -28.48
C PRO A 49 -8.08 -18.36 -30.02
N ALA A 50 -7.01 -18.89 -30.61
CA ALA A 50 -6.82 -18.81 -32.07
C ALA A 50 -8.05 -19.28 -32.88
N MET A 51 -8.52 -18.45 -33.81
CA MET A 51 -9.69 -18.76 -34.64
C MET A 51 -9.38 -19.89 -35.64
N ARG A 52 -10.31 -20.84 -35.77
CA ARG A 52 -10.28 -21.87 -36.82
C ARG A 52 -11.19 -21.44 -37.98
N GLY A 53 -10.63 -20.73 -38.94
CA GLY A 53 -11.32 -20.24 -40.14
C GLY A 53 -11.71 -18.77 -40.11
N ASP A 54 -12.29 -18.28 -41.21
CA ASP A 54 -12.55 -16.87 -41.51
C ASP A 54 -14.00 -16.42 -41.24
N GLY A 55 -14.78 -17.19 -40.48
CA GLY A 55 -16.18 -16.87 -40.19
C GLY A 55 -16.37 -16.15 -38.84
N PRO A 56 -17.50 -15.46 -38.62
CA PRO A 56 -17.88 -15.05 -37.28
C PRO A 56 -18.10 -16.29 -36.40
N THR A 57 -17.52 -16.26 -35.21
CA THR A 57 -17.65 -17.35 -34.25
C THR A 57 -18.21 -16.84 -32.93
N THR A 58 -19.18 -17.57 -32.36
CA THR A 58 -19.72 -17.33 -31.01
C THR A 58 -18.86 -17.98 -29.93
N VAL A 59 -17.55 -18.13 -30.19
CA VAL A 59 -16.61 -18.78 -29.27
C VAL A 59 -16.32 -17.81 -28.11
N LEU A 60 -16.10 -18.38 -26.92
CA LEU A 60 -15.62 -17.64 -25.76
C LEU A 60 -14.38 -16.82 -26.14
N ILE A 61 -14.40 -15.55 -25.77
CA ILE A 61 -13.27 -14.63 -25.95
C ILE A 61 -12.50 -14.68 -24.63
N ASP A 62 -11.28 -15.20 -24.64
CA ASP A 62 -10.52 -15.41 -23.40
C ASP A 62 -10.40 -14.10 -22.61
N HIS A 63 -10.67 -14.16 -21.31
CA HIS A 63 -10.67 -13.04 -20.35
C HIS A 63 -11.75 -11.96 -20.52
N TRP A 64 -12.69 -12.15 -21.45
CA TRP A 64 -13.84 -11.26 -21.64
C TRP A 64 -15.14 -11.99 -21.33
N THR A 65 -16.05 -11.29 -20.66
CA THR A 65 -17.41 -11.81 -20.39
C THR A 65 -18.38 -11.20 -21.38
N GLY A 66 -19.24 -12.03 -21.99
CA GLY A 66 -20.27 -11.60 -22.92
C GLY A 66 -20.62 -12.65 -23.96
N ALA A 67 -21.88 -12.63 -24.43
CA ALA A 67 -22.32 -13.42 -25.58
C ALA A 67 -22.18 -12.55 -26.83
N ASN A 68 -20.98 -12.50 -27.40
CA ASN A 68 -20.64 -11.68 -28.56
C ASN A 68 -20.06 -12.54 -29.68
N GLN A 69 -20.07 -12.02 -30.91
CA GLN A 69 -19.47 -12.69 -32.05
C GLN A 69 -18.09 -12.12 -32.33
N ARG A 70 -17.09 -13.00 -32.38
CA ARG A 70 -15.74 -12.63 -32.78
C ARG A 70 -15.52 -12.87 -34.28
N TYR A 71 -14.85 -11.93 -34.92
CA TYR A 71 -14.51 -11.90 -36.32
C TYR A 71 -12.99 -12.00 -36.51
N SER A 72 -12.56 -12.84 -37.44
CA SER A 72 -11.18 -12.83 -37.92
C SER A 72 -10.88 -11.51 -38.64
N PRO A 73 -9.61 -11.16 -38.91
CA PRO A 73 -9.29 -9.91 -39.60
C PRO A 73 -9.98 -9.77 -40.95
N SER A 74 -9.95 -10.83 -41.77
CA SER A 74 -10.63 -10.89 -43.06
C SER A 74 -12.14 -10.73 -42.94
N ALA A 75 -12.77 -11.44 -41.98
CA ALA A 75 -14.21 -11.36 -41.72
C ALA A 75 -14.65 -9.98 -41.23
N ALA A 76 -13.77 -9.28 -40.50
CA ALA A 76 -13.96 -7.93 -40.00
C ALA A 76 -13.72 -6.85 -41.09
N GLY A 77 -13.40 -7.25 -42.33
CA GLY A 77 -13.08 -6.32 -43.41
C GLY A 77 -11.72 -5.64 -43.26
N ARG A 78 -10.84 -6.18 -42.40
CA ARG A 78 -9.57 -5.56 -42.01
C ARG A 78 -8.39 -6.11 -42.79
N THR A 79 -7.51 -5.21 -43.23
CA THR A 79 -6.25 -5.54 -43.93
C THR A 79 -5.03 -5.49 -43.01
N ASP A 80 -5.19 -4.98 -41.79
CA ASP A 80 -4.12 -4.76 -40.82
C ASP A 80 -3.94 -5.92 -39.82
N GLY A 81 -4.66 -7.03 -40.04
CA GLY A 81 -4.54 -8.25 -39.24
C GLY A 81 -5.22 -8.22 -37.87
N ALA A 82 -5.96 -7.17 -37.50
CA ALA A 82 -6.64 -7.10 -36.21
C ALA A 82 -7.97 -7.87 -36.21
N HIS A 83 -8.27 -8.55 -35.10
CA HIS A 83 -9.57 -9.19 -34.89
C HIS A 83 -10.56 -8.17 -34.32
N ALA A 84 -11.85 -8.50 -34.37
CA ALA A 84 -12.90 -7.66 -33.84
C ALA A 84 -14.03 -8.45 -33.19
N VAL A 85 -14.81 -7.77 -32.36
CA VAL A 85 -15.94 -8.35 -31.66
C VAL A 85 -17.18 -7.52 -31.95
N ALA A 86 -18.22 -8.12 -32.50
CA ALA A 86 -19.53 -7.50 -32.64
C ALA A 86 -20.28 -7.59 -31.32
N LEU A 87 -20.65 -6.43 -30.76
CA LEU A 87 -21.51 -6.32 -29.59
C LEU A 87 -22.90 -6.78 -30.03
N GLN A 88 -23.31 -8.00 -29.69
CA GLN A 88 -24.56 -8.61 -30.21
C GLN A 88 -25.81 -7.77 -29.77
N LYS A 89 -27.04 -8.18 -30.11
CA LYS A 89 -28.33 -7.46 -29.87
C LYS A 89 -28.42 -6.59 -28.59
N ASP A 90 -29.37 -5.65 -28.58
CA ASP A 90 -29.62 -4.74 -27.45
C ASP A 90 -29.45 -5.37 -26.06
N GLY A 91 -28.68 -4.69 -25.22
CA GLY A 91 -28.36 -5.10 -23.85
C GLY A 91 -27.22 -6.12 -23.72
N ASN A 92 -26.73 -6.71 -24.82
CA ASN A 92 -25.53 -7.56 -24.72
C ASN A 92 -24.29 -6.73 -24.40
N THR A 93 -23.50 -7.26 -23.47
CA THR A 93 -22.30 -6.60 -22.95
C THR A 93 -21.03 -7.35 -23.38
N LEU A 94 -19.94 -6.61 -23.54
CA LEU A 94 -18.57 -7.11 -23.62
C LEU A 94 -17.79 -6.50 -22.45
N GLN A 95 -17.34 -7.32 -21.51
CA GLN A 95 -16.85 -6.86 -20.22
C GLN A 95 -15.48 -7.43 -19.87
N GLN A 96 -14.63 -6.59 -19.27
CA GLN A 96 -13.36 -7.02 -18.69
C GLN A 96 -12.96 -6.12 -17.52
N ARG A 97 -12.43 -6.73 -16.45
CA ARG A 97 -11.77 -5.97 -15.38
C ARG A 97 -10.37 -5.56 -15.78
N LEU A 98 -10.06 -4.29 -15.59
CA LEU A 98 -8.72 -3.73 -15.82
C LEU A 98 -7.79 -4.09 -14.66
N ARG A 99 -7.13 -5.25 -14.76
CA ARG A 99 -6.35 -5.84 -13.66
C ARG A 99 -5.17 -4.94 -13.25
N GLY A 100 -4.97 -4.80 -11.94
CA GLY A 100 -3.88 -3.99 -11.37
C GLY A 100 -4.11 -2.48 -11.28
N VAL A 101 -5.23 -1.98 -11.82
CA VAL A 101 -5.66 -0.58 -11.63
C VAL A 101 -6.21 -0.41 -10.22
N ARG A 102 -5.80 0.68 -9.55
CA ARG A 102 -6.20 1.00 -8.18
C ARG A 102 -7.32 2.03 -8.13
N THR A 103 -8.11 2.00 -7.06
CA THR A 103 -9.10 3.04 -6.77
C THR A 103 -8.46 4.44 -6.79
N GLY A 104 -9.13 5.38 -7.44
CA GLY A 104 -8.69 6.75 -7.62
C GLY A 104 -7.72 6.97 -8.80
N ALA A 105 -7.20 5.91 -9.43
CA ALA A 105 -6.37 6.04 -10.62
C ALA A 105 -7.18 6.65 -11.78
N LYS A 106 -6.55 7.53 -12.56
CA LYS A 106 -7.14 8.07 -13.79
C LYS A 106 -6.78 7.14 -14.93
N VAL A 107 -7.77 6.62 -15.64
CA VAL A 107 -7.60 5.63 -16.70
C VAL A 107 -8.10 6.20 -18.02
N THR A 108 -7.29 6.03 -19.06
CA THR A 108 -7.66 6.30 -20.45
C THR A 108 -7.67 4.98 -21.21
N VAL A 109 -8.84 4.60 -21.72
CA VAL A 109 -9.04 3.43 -22.59
C VAL A 109 -9.10 3.91 -24.03
N SER A 110 -8.23 3.38 -24.88
CA SER A 110 -8.30 3.57 -26.32
C SER A 110 -8.74 2.28 -27.01
N TYR A 111 -9.53 2.42 -28.07
CA TYR A 111 -10.05 1.28 -28.83
C TYR A 111 -10.50 1.77 -30.21
N GLU A 112 -10.88 0.84 -31.08
CA GLU A 112 -11.46 1.13 -32.38
C GLU A 112 -12.89 0.61 -32.46
N ASP A 113 -13.76 1.32 -33.17
CA ASP A 113 -15.12 0.89 -33.47
C ASP A 113 -15.42 0.90 -34.97
N SER A 114 -16.42 0.11 -35.39
CA SER A 114 -16.93 0.09 -36.76
C SER A 114 -18.40 -0.32 -36.78
N PRO A 115 -19.21 0.16 -37.74
CA PRO A 115 -20.50 -0.46 -38.03
C PRO A 115 -20.29 -1.91 -38.49
N ALA A 116 -21.35 -2.72 -38.39
CA ALA A 116 -21.33 -4.12 -38.77
C ALA A 116 -20.87 -4.38 -40.21
N VAL A 117 -20.09 -5.43 -40.43
CA VAL A 117 -19.58 -5.83 -41.75
C VAL A 117 -20.35 -6.98 -42.40
N SER A 118 -21.33 -7.54 -41.70
CA SER A 118 -22.10 -8.67 -42.22
C SER A 118 -22.84 -8.32 -43.52
N LYS A 119 -22.86 -9.27 -44.45
CA LYS A 119 -23.59 -9.18 -45.72
C LYS A 119 -25.12 -9.13 -45.55
N GLU A 120 -25.60 -9.53 -44.37
CA GLU A 120 -27.02 -9.57 -44.02
C GLU A 120 -27.57 -8.19 -43.61
N CYS A 121 -26.69 -7.20 -43.39
CA CYS A 121 -27.12 -5.86 -42.97
C CYS A 121 -27.66 -5.07 -44.16
N THR A 122 -28.82 -4.44 -43.96
CA THR A 122 -29.37 -3.54 -44.97
C THR A 122 -28.65 -2.19 -44.95
N PRO A 123 -28.68 -1.43 -46.05
CA PRO A 123 -28.04 -0.11 -46.09
C PRO A 123 -28.56 0.82 -45.00
N GLU A 124 -29.87 0.79 -44.73
CA GLU A 124 -30.53 1.65 -43.75
C GLU A 124 -30.05 1.38 -42.32
N GLN A 125 -29.70 0.12 -42.01
CA GLN A 125 -29.26 -0.31 -40.66
C GLN A 125 -27.86 0.18 -40.29
N VAL A 126 -27.03 0.57 -41.27
CA VAL A 126 -25.64 0.99 -41.04
C VAL A 126 -25.33 2.38 -41.60
N ALA A 127 -26.19 2.96 -42.44
CA ALA A 127 -25.97 4.27 -43.07
C ALA A 127 -25.69 5.38 -42.06
N GLY A 128 -26.43 5.41 -40.94
CA GLY A 128 -26.24 6.38 -39.85
C GLY A 128 -25.25 5.95 -38.76
N GLY A 129 -24.61 4.79 -38.92
CA GLY A 129 -23.83 4.14 -37.86
C GLY A 129 -24.73 3.40 -36.88
N GLN A 130 -24.10 2.71 -35.93
CA GLN A 130 -24.79 1.86 -34.98
C GLN A 130 -24.47 2.29 -33.54
N PRO A 131 -25.49 2.42 -32.66
CA PRO A 131 -25.28 2.93 -31.31
C PRO A 131 -24.81 1.84 -30.35
N TYR A 132 -23.94 2.23 -29.42
CA TYR A 132 -23.51 1.47 -28.26
C TYR A 132 -23.14 2.41 -27.12
N THR A 133 -22.94 1.87 -25.92
CA THR A 133 -22.36 2.60 -24.80
C THR A 133 -21.02 2.01 -24.40
N VAL A 134 -20.12 2.88 -23.91
CA VAL A 134 -18.93 2.47 -23.16
C VAL A 134 -19.01 3.05 -21.76
N GLU A 135 -18.69 2.24 -20.77
CA GLU A 135 -18.63 2.65 -19.37
C GLU A 135 -17.56 1.85 -18.62
N ALA A 136 -17.07 2.39 -17.52
CA ALA A 136 -16.27 1.65 -16.56
C ALA A 136 -16.70 1.97 -15.13
N THR A 137 -16.47 1.05 -14.18
CA THR A 137 -16.81 1.32 -12.77
C THR A 137 -16.12 2.59 -12.25
N GLY A 138 -16.92 3.64 -11.95
CA GLY A 138 -16.45 4.96 -11.52
C GLY A 138 -16.44 6.04 -12.61
N GLY A 139 -16.66 5.65 -13.87
CA GLY A 139 -16.83 6.54 -15.00
C GLY A 139 -18.29 6.81 -15.35
N ALA A 140 -18.53 7.90 -16.09
CA ALA A 140 -19.84 8.15 -16.67
C ALA A 140 -20.06 7.24 -17.88
N VAL A 141 -21.30 6.78 -18.08
CA VAL A 141 -21.71 6.12 -19.32
C VAL A 141 -21.57 7.10 -20.49
N ARG A 142 -20.96 6.67 -21.59
CA ARG A 142 -20.92 7.44 -22.84
C ARG A 142 -21.67 6.72 -23.93
N ASP A 143 -22.68 7.38 -24.48
CA ASP A 143 -23.35 6.97 -25.72
C ASP A 143 -22.45 7.30 -26.92
N ILE A 144 -22.24 6.31 -27.78
CA ILE A 144 -21.42 6.42 -28.97
C ILE A 144 -22.16 5.81 -30.15
N THR A 145 -22.05 6.46 -31.30
CA THR A 145 -22.46 5.91 -32.58
C THR A 145 -21.23 5.69 -33.43
N THR A 146 -21.10 4.49 -34.00
CA THR A 146 -20.02 4.19 -34.96
C THR A 146 -20.08 5.14 -36.16
N ALA A 147 -19.01 5.21 -36.95
CA ALA A 147 -19.14 5.83 -38.27
C ALA A 147 -20.26 5.16 -39.09
N GLY A 148 -20.93 5.95 -39.93
CA GLY A 148 -21.92 5.44 -40.87
C GLY A 148 -21.26 4.75 -42.07
N ASP A 149 -21.98 3.80 -42.68
CA ASP A 149 -21.58 3.14 -43.91
C ASP A 149 -22.66 3.29 -45.00
N PRO A 150 -22.78 4.50 -45.60
CA PRO A 150 -23.82 4.79 -46.60
C PRO A 150 -23.65 3.99 -47.90
N ASP A 151 -22.44 3.51 -48.18
CA ASP A 151 -22.12 2.73 -49.39
C ASP A 151 -22.45 1.24 -49.25
N ARG A 152 -23.14 0.85 -48.17
CA ARG A 152 -23.50 -0.54 -47.90
C ARG A 152 -24.42 -1.09 -49.00
N VAL A 153 -24.13 -2.30 -49.46
CA VAL A 153 -24.97 -3.06 -50.38
C VAL A 153 -25.36 -4.38 -49.75
N LYS A 154 -26.67 -4.67 -49.68
CA LYS A 154 -27.19 -5.94 -49.14
C LYS A 154 -26.64 -7.12 -49.95
N GLY A 155 -26.24 -8.19 -49.25
CA GLY A 155 -25.63 -9.38 -49.86
C GLY A 155 -24.12 -9.28 -50.09
N LYS A 156 -23.51 -8.11 -49.84
CA LYS A 156 -22.06 -7.90 -49.89
C LYS A 156 -21.51 -7.62 -48.50
N ALA A 157 -20.46 -8.31 -48.09
CA ALA A 157 -19.76 -8.02 -46.85
C ALA A 157 -19.13 -6.62 -46.92
N GLY A 158 -19.25 -5.85 -45.84
CA GLY A 158 -18.64 -4.53 -45.69
C GLY A 158 -17.14 -4.64 -45.42
N SER A 159 -16.40 -3.58 -45.75
CA SER A 159 -14.97 -3.43 -45.40
C SER A 159 -14.75 -2.89 -43.98
N GLY A 160 -15.82 -2.56 -43.26
CA GLY A 160 -15.76 -1.82 -42.01
C GLY A 160 -15.41 -0.33 -42.20
N ARG A 161 -15.74 0.48 -41.19
CA ARG A 161 -15.41 1.92 -41.09
C ARG A 161 -14.75 2.17 -39.74
N TRP A 162 -13.54 1.67 -39.60
CA TRP A 162 -12.79 1.64 -38.35
C TRP A 162 -12.37 3.04 -37.90
N THR A 163 -12.81 3.44 -36.71
CA THR A 163 -12.54 4.76 -36.13
C THR A 163 -11.92 4.61 -34.74
N GLY A 164 -10.83 5.35 -34.47
CA GLY A 164 -10.20 5.39 -33.15
C GLY A 164 -11.04 6.16 -32.14
N ARG A 165 -11.18 5.61 -30.93
CA ARG A 165 -11.96 6.16 -29.82
C ARG A 165 -11.11 6.22 -28.54
N SER A 166 -11.51 7.13 -27.65
CA SER A 166 -10.93 7.26 -26.31
C SER A 166 -12.02 7.47 -25.27
N TYR A 167 -11.88 6.78 -24.13
CA TYR A 167 -12.75 6.87 -22.97
C TYR A 167 -11.91 7.08 -21.71
N GLU A 168 -12.23 8.11 -20.94
CA GLU A 168 -11.49 8.47 -19.74
C GLU A 168 -12.40 8.44 -18.51
N PHE A 169 -11.87 7.90 -17.41
CA PHE A 169 -12.57 7.84 -16.14
C PHE A 169 -11.59 7.79 -14.95
N THR A 170 -12.12 7.99 -13.75
CA THR A 170 -11.40 7.74 -12.50
C THR A 170 -11.97 6.46 -11.89
N ALA A 171 -11.11 5.49 -11.59
CA ALA A 171 -11.55 4.22 -11.01
C ALA A 171 -12.20 4.45 -9.62
N SER A 172 -13.43 3.98 -9.41
CA SER A 172 -14.10 4.08 -8.09
C SER A 172 -13.94 2.81 -7.24
N GLU A 173 -13.35 1.76 -7.80
CA GLU A 173 -12.99 0.51 -7.11
C GLU A 173 -11.69 -0.04 -7.71
N ASN A 174 -11.10 -1.04 -7.05
CA ASN A 174 -9.93 -1.72 -7.60
C ASN A 174 -10.35 -2.64 -8.75
N GLU A 175 -9.46 -2.80 -9.72
CA GLU A 175 -9.71 -3.54 -10.97
C GLU A 175 -11.07 -3.17 -11.62
N PRO A 176 -11.34 -1.89 -11.96
CA PRO A 176 -12.64 -1.44 -12.43
C PRO A 176 -13.09 -2.22 -13.67
N LEU A 177 -14.40 -2.47 -13.77
CA LEU A 177 -14.99 -3.24 -14.87
C LEU A 177 -15.24 -2.30 -16.06
N LEU A 178 -14.54 -2.52 -17.17
CA LEU A 178 -14.84 -1.89 -18.46
C LEU A 178 -15.98 -2.68 -19.14
N THR A 179 -16.98 -1.98 -19.64
CA THR A 179 -18.16 -2.55 -20.31
C THR A 179 -18.47 -1.80 -21.59
N PHE A 180 -18.64 -2.55 -22.68
CA PHE A 180 -19.26 -2.07 -23.91
C PHE A 180 -20.65 -2.71 -24.04
N THR A 181 -21.68 -1.94 -24.36
CA THR A 181 -23.06 -2.44 -24.44
C THR A 181 -23.70 -2.00 -25.75
N SER A 182 -24.21 -2.95 -26.52
CA SER A 182 -24.96 -2.63 -27.75
C SER A 182 -26.27 -1.92 -27.42
N LYS A 183 -26.63 -0.91 -28.22
CA LYS A 183 -27.91 -0.19 -28.16
C LYS A 183 -28.74 -0.35 -29.43
N VAL A 184 -28.42 -1.37 -30.25
CA VAL A 184 -29.18 -1.67 -31.47
C VAL A 184 -30.48 -2.37 -31.10
N THR A 185 -31.57 -1.60 -31.05
CA THR A 185 -32.90 -2.03 -30.57
C THR A 185 -33.77 -2.70 -31.62
N ASP A 186 -33.44 -2.61 -32.90
CA ASP A 186 -34.27 -3.19 -33.96
C ASP A 186 -34.17 -4.73 -33.94
N SER A 187 -35.23 -5.37 -33.45
CA SER A 187 -35.40 -6.84 -33.40
C SER A 187 -35.35 -7.55 -34.75
N ARG A 188 -35.48 -6.83 -35.88
CA ARG A 188 -35.32 -7.38 -37.24
C ARG A 188 -33.86 -7.38 -37.71
N THR A 189 -32.98 -6.73 -36.96
CA THR A 189 -31.55 -6.71 -37.23
C THR A 189 -30.99 -8.10 -36.97
N HIS A 190 -30.41 -8.73 -37.98
CA HIS A 190 -29.69 -9.97 -37.79
C HIS A 190 -28.66 -9.81 -36.67
N VAL A 191 -28.46 -10.83 -35.84
CA VAL A 191 -27.49 -10.85 -34.73
C VAL A 191 -26.10 -10.32 -35.13
N THR A 192 -25.74 -10.45 -36.40
CA THR A 192 -24.48 -10.04 -37.01
C THR A 192 -24.42 -8.57 -37.43
N CYS A 193 -25.51 -7.82 -37.27
CA CYS A 193 -25.65 -6.43 -37.71
C CYS A 193 -25.63 -5.47 -36.53
N SER A 194 -24.52 -5.50 -35.81
CA SER A 194 -24.32 -4.74 -34.59
C SER A 194 -22.91 -4.12 -34.54
N PRO A 195 -22.70 -3.07 -33.72
CA PRO A 195 -21.44 -2.35 -33.69
C PRO A 195 -20.29 -3.26 -33.27
N MET A 196 -19.13 -3.04 -33.87
CA MET A 196 -17.94 -3.84 -33.65
C MET A 196 -16.89 -3.04 -32.89
N VAL A 197 -16.14 -3.72 -32.02
CA VAL A 197 -15.03 -3.16 -31.22
C VAL A 197 -13.75 -3.95 -31.51
N ALA A 198 -12.61 -3.25 -31.57
CA ALA A 198 -11.28 -3.82 -31.80
C ALA A 198 -10.19 -3.08 -31.00
N ARG A 199 -9.02 -3.72 -30.84
CA ARG A 199 -7.77 -3.12 -30.31
C ARG A 199 -7.95 -2.32 -29.01
N VAL A 200 -8.56 -2.93 -28.01
CA VAL A 200 -8.73 -2.27 -26.71
C VAL A 200 -7.38 -2.19 -25.99
N ARG A 201 -7.04 -1.00 -25.51
CA ARG A 201 -5.82 -0.67 -24.77
C ARG A 201 -6.17 0.28 -23.63
N ALA A 202 -5.36 0.26 -22.57
CA ALA A 202 -5.55 1.15 -21.44
C ALA A 202 -4.22 1.67 -20.91
N VAL A 203 -4.24 2.90 -20.45
CA VAL A 203 -3.16 3.52 -19.67
C VAL A 203 -3.76 4.11 -18.40
N GLU A 204 -2.98 4.11 -17.32
CA GLU A 204 -3.38 4.75 -16.08
C GLU A 204 -2.34 5.76 -15.60
N VAL A 205 -2.81 6.78 -14.91
CA VAL A 205 -2.02 7.60 -13.99
C VAL A 205 -2.36 7.12 -12.57
N PRO A 206 -1.45 6.43 -11.88
CA PRO A 206 -1.74 5.86 -10.57
C PRO A 206 -1.87 6.97 -9.52
N THR A 207 -2.63 6.68 -8.47
CA THR A 207 -2.69 7.49 -7.26
C THR A 207 -1.43 7.32 -6.42
N ALA A 208 -1.03 8.38 -5.73
CA ALA A 208 0.01 8.27 -4.71
C ALA A 208 -0.53 7.46 -3.51
N PRO A 209 0.31 6.67 -2.83
CA PRO A 209 -0.10 5.94 -1.64
C PRO A 209 -0.55 6.91 -0.54
N ASP A 210 -1.70 6.64 0.07
CA ASP A 210 -2.17 7.38 1.24
C ASP A 210 -1.42 6.93 2.51
N LYS A 211 -0.50 7.77 2.96
CA LYS A 211 0.33 7.52 4.14
C LYS A 211 -0.34 7.93 5.45
N THR A 212 -1.58 8.43 5.40
CA THR A 212 -2.32 8.88 6.58
C THR A 212 -3.19 7.78 7.19
N VAL A 213 -3.44 6.71 6.43
CA VAL A 213 -4.25 5.56 6.86
C VAL A 213 -3.57 4.81 7.99
N ASP A 214 -4.25 4.68 9.12
CA ASP A 214 -3.77 3.97 10.31
C ASP A 214 -3.70 2.45 10.08
N LYS A 215 -2.77 1.77 10.75
CA LYS A 215 -2.60 0.30 10.67
C LYS A 215 -3.84 -0.48 11.13
N SER A 216 -4.70 0.13 11.94
CA SER A 216 -5.95 -0.45 12.43
C SER A 216 -7.17 -0.14 11.55
N ALA A 217 -7.00 0.64 10.48
CA ALA A 217 -8.06 1.05 9.57
C ALA A 217 -7.59 0.93 8.10
N LEU A 218 -6.99 -0.20 7.76
CA LEU A 218 -6.49 -0.50 6.42
C LEU A 218 -7.64 -0.51 5.40
N GLU A 219 -7.32 -0.23 4.13
CA GLU A 219 -8.28 -0.32 3.03
C GLU A 219 -8.96 -1.70 3.03
N ARG A 220 -10.26 -1.74 2.72
CA ARG A 220 -11.00 -3.00 2.65
C ARG A 220 -10.43 -3.89 1.55
N SER A 221 -10.31 -5.18 1.88
CA SER A 221 -9.90 -6.19 0.93
C SER A 221 -11.04 -6.51 -0.02
N GLU A 222 -10.68 -6.80 -1.26
CA GLU A 222 -11.62 -7.13 -2.33
C GLU A 222 -11.19 -8.43 -3.01
N ALA A 223 -12.17 -9.20 -3.47
CA ALA A 223 -11.91 -10.45 -4.19
C ALA A 223 -12.69 -10.48 -5.50
N TYR A 224 -12.09 -11.11 -6.50
CA TYR A 224 -12.65 -11.27 -7.84
C TYR A 224 -12.45 -12.69 -8.35
N LYS A 225 -13.38 -13.16 -9.17
CA LYS A 225 -13.26 -14.38 -9.97
C LYS A 225 -13.52 -14.03 -11.42
N GLY A 226 -12.52 -14.18 -12.30
CA GLY A 226 -12.68 -13.71 -13.68
C GLY A 226 -12.94 -12.19 -13.71
N ASN A 227 -14.07 -11.78 -14.26
CA ASN A 227 -14.50 -10.37 -14.29
C ASN A 227 -15.55 -10.02 -13.20
N GLU A 228 -15.94 -11.00 -12.38
CA GLU A 228 -16.95 -10.80 -11.34
C GLU A 228 -16.31 -10.46 -10.00
N ARG A 229 -16.94 -9.55 -9.26
CA ARG A 229 -16.54 -9.24 -7.88
C ARG A 229 -17.23 -10.23 -6.95
N GLU A 230 -16.45 -10.86 -6.09
CA GLU A 230 -16.97 -11.77 -5.09
C GLU A 230 -17.70 -11.00 -3.99
N LYS A 231 -18.83 -11.55 -3.53
CA LYS A 231 -19.60 -10.96 -2.42
C LYS A 231 -18.88 -11.07 -1.08
N THR A 232 -18.00 -12.07 -0.93
CA THR A 232 -17.23 -12.33 0.28
C THR A 232 -15.82 -12.76 -0.09
N LEU A 233 -14.87 -12.61 0.83
CA LEU A 233 -13.48 -13.02 0.61
C LEU A 233 -13.29 -14.54 0.77
N HIS A 234 -14.30 -15.27 1.25
CA HIS A 234 -14.16 -16.67 1.68
C HIS A 234 -13.65 -17.58 0.56
N ASN A 235 -14.27 -17.51 -0.63
CA ASN A 235 -13.92 -18.38 -1.75
C ASN A 235 -12.50 -18.10 -2.25
N ALA A 236 -12.12 -16.83 -2.36
CA ALA A 236 -10.78 -16.45 -2.81
C ALA A 236 -9.70 -16.81 -1.77
N ALA A 237 -9.98 -16.60 -0.47
CA ALA A 237 -9.09 -17.01 0.60
C ALA A 237 -8.93 -18.54 0.67
N ALA A 238 -10.03 -19.29 0.53
CA ALA A 238 -10.00 -20.75 0.45
C ALA A 238 -9.20 -21.23 -0.77
N ALA A 239 -9.40 -20.62 -1.94
CA ALA A 239 -8.63 -20.91 -3.14
C ALA A 239 -7.13 -20.64 -2.95
N CYS A 240 -6.76 -19.59 -2.20
CA CYS A 240 -5.35 -19.24 -1.97
C CYS A 240 -4.67 -19.98 -0.82
N ASN A 241 -5.44 -20.64 0.05
CA ASN A 241 -4.90 -21.43 1.14
C ASN A 241 -4.61 -22.91 0.78
N GLY A 242 -4.75 -23.30 -0.48
CA GLY A 242 -4.13 -24.52 -0.99
C GLY A 242 -2.61 -24.36 -1.15
N GLU A 243 -1.86 -25.44 -0.99
CA GLU A 243 -0.41 -25.43 -1.26
C GLU A 243 -0.15 -25.05 -2.73
N ASN A 244 0.73 -24.07 -2.96
CA ASN A 244 1.03 -23.50 -4.28
C ASN A 244 -0.20 -23.03 -5.09
N ALA A 245 -1.32 -22.77 -4.42
CA ALA A 245 -2.57 -22.44 -5.11
C ALA A 245 -2.61 -20.98 -5.60
N CYS A 246 -1.98 -20.08 -4.84
CA CYS A 246 -1.84 -18.67 -5.22
C CYS A 246 -0.38 -18.20 -5.18
N THR A 247 -0.13 -17.12 -5.92
CA THR A 247 1.10 -16.33 -5.85
C THR A 247 0.77 -14.94 -5.34
N PHE A 248 1.44 -14.47 -4.29
CA PHE A 248 1.31 -13.06 -3.89
C PHE A 248 2.17 -12.17 -4.80
N ARG A 249 1.56 -11.14 -5.37
CA ARG A 249 2.24 -10.13 -6.19
C ARG A 249 2.15 -8.78 -5.48
N PRO A 250 3.24 -8.30 -4.86
CA PRO A 250 3.26 -7.00 -4.20
C PRO A 250 3.12 -5.87 -5.24
N ASP A 251 2.35 -4.85 -4.89
CA ASP A 251 2.29 -3.58 -5.60
C ASP A 251 3.29 -2.61 -4.95
N ALA A 252 4.48 -2.52 -5.54
CA ALA A 252 5.56 -1.65 -5.05
C ALA A 252 5.19 -0.15 -5.12
N ARG A 253 4.18 0.24 -5.90
CA ARG A 253 3.72 1.63 -6.03
C ARG A 253 2.96 2.07 -4.78
N MET A 254 2.26 1.12 -4.17
CA MET A 254 1.41 1.34 -2.98
C MET A 254 2.08 0.90 -1.68
N SER A 255 3.19 0.17 -1.75
CA SER A 255 3.93 -0.31 -0.59
C SER A 255 4.96 0.72 -0.10
N PHE A 256 5.01 0.98 1.20
CA PHE A 256 5.91 1.97 1.78
C PHE A 256 6.28 1.67 3.22
N ARG A 257 7.37 2.29 3.69
CA ARG A 257 7.82 2.25 5.08
C ARG A 257 7.49 3.55 5.77
N TYR A 258 7.17 3.47 7.06
CA TYR A 258 6.86 4.64 7.87
C TYR A 258 7.17 4.39 9.34
N TYR A 259 7.16 5.47 10.11
CA TYR A 259 7.17 5.40 11.56
C TYR A 259 5.75 5.58 12.06
N ASP A 260 5.32 4.69 12.93
CA ASP A 260 4.01 4.77 13.57
C ASP A 260 3.97 5.94 14.58
N ARG A 261 2.79 6.19 15.15
CA ARG A 261 2.64 7.18 16.22
C ARG A 261 3.52 6.79 17.41
N ALA A 262 4.24 7.76 17.94
CA ALA A 262 5.01 7.58 19.15
C ALA A 262 4.07 7.29 20.33
N ARG A 263 4.45 6.36 21.20
CA ARG A 263 3.72 6.04 22.43
C ARG A 263 4.68 5.88 23.60
N VAL A 264 4.21 6.19 24.80
CA VAL A 264 4.97 5.95 26.02
C VAL A 264 5.09 4.45 26.26
N VAL A 265 6.30 3.99 26.58
CA VAL A 265 6.58 2.59 26.96
C VAL A 265 7.18 2.54 28.36
N GLY A 266 6.70 1.60 29.17
CA GLY A 266 7.04 1.52 30.59
C GLY A 266 6.43 2.66 31.41
N GLU A 267 6.97 2.86 32.60
CA GLU A 267 6.50 3.87 33.56
C GLU A 267 7.17 5.24 33.33
N ALA A 268 6.61 6.30 33.91
CA ALA A 268 7.28 7.60 34.00
C ALA A 268 7.95 7.75 35.37
N PHE A 269 9.14 8.34 35.41
CA PHE A 269 9.90 8.55 36.64
C PHE A 269 9.87 10.01 37.06
N ILE A 270 9.49 10.25 38.31
CA ILE A 270 9.36 11.58 38.90
C ILE A 270 10.51 11.80 39.89
N ASN A 271 11.39 12.78 39.65
CA ASN A 271 12.50 13.07 40.57
C ASN A 271 12.10 14.09 41.66
N CYS A 272 11.52 13.60 42.76
CA CYS A 272 11.15 14.43 43.92
C CYS A 272 12.35 14.85 44.81
N THR A 273 13.57 14.40 44.49
CA THR A 273 14.76 14.66 45.30
C THR A 273 15.37 16.03 44.99
N ARG A 274 16.42 16.41 45.73
CA ARG A 274 17.20 17.64 45.46
C ARG A 274 18.40 17.40 44.54
N ASN A 275 18.67 16.15 44.16
CA ASN A 275 19.83 15.77 43.36
C ASN A 275 19.40 15.17 42.01
N PRO A 276 20.23 15.26 40.97
CA PRO A 276 20.00 14.49 39.75
C PRO A 276 19.97 13.00 40.09
N LEU A 277 19.02 12.27 39.51
CA LEU A 277 18.96 10.81 39.62
C LEU A 277 19.46 10.21 38.31
N GLU A 278 20.35 9.23 38.44
CA GLU A 278 20.69 8.33 37.34
C GLU A 278 19.98 7.00 37.59
N HIS A 279 19.16 6.60 36.63
CA HIS A 279 18.37 5.39 36.71
C HIS A 279 18.53 4.59 35.43
N THR A 280 18.90 3.33 35.57
CA THR A 280 18.98 2.41 34.44
C THR A 280 17.76 1.50 34.48
N ARG A 281 17.04 1.45 33.36
CA ARG A 281 15.84 0.61 33.25
C ARG A 281 15.85 -0.22 31.99
N VAL A 282 15.23 -1.39 32.10
CA VAL A 282 15.00 -2.31 30.99
C VAL A 282 13.59 -2.08 30.46
N ILE A 283 13.49 -1.81 29.17
CA ILE A 283 12.22 -1.63 28.46
C ILE A 283 12.03 -2.78 27.50
N ASP A 284 10.94 -3.51 27.71
CA ASP A 284 10.45 -4.55 26.83
C ASP A 284 9.30 -4.00 25.99
N TYR A 285 9.35 -4.22 24.68
CA TYR A 285 8.24 -3.88 23.79
C TYR A 285 8.07 -4.92 22.70
N ALA A 286 6.84 -5.00 22.18
CA ALA A 286 6.48 -5.89 21.09
C ALA A 286 5.58 -5.17 20.08
N GLU A 287 5.72 -5.54 18.82
CA GLU A 287 4.86 -5.12 17.72
C GLU A 287 4.27 -6.34 17.03
N ARG A 288 3.04 -6.17 16.54
CA ARG A 288 2.36 -7.15 15.69
C ARG A 288 2.06 -6.57 14.31
N SER A 289 1.80 -7.48 13.39
CA SER A 289 1.24 -7.14 12.08
C SER A 289 -0.27 -6.97 12.14
N HIS A 290 -0.78 -6.23 11.15
CA HIS A 290 -2.18 -6.01 10.88
C HIS A 290 -2.43 -6.36 9.41
N ASP A 291 -3.62 -6.84 9.09
CA ASP A 291 -4.01 -7.12 7.71
C ASP A 291 -5.42 -6.65 7.41
N SER A 292 -5.63 -6.25 6.15
CA SER A 292 -6.92 -5.77 5.66
C SER A 292 -7.98 -6.87 5.61
N ILE A 293 -7.62 -8.16 5.50
CA ILE A 293 -8.58 -9.25 5.37
C ILE A 293 -9.32 -9.40 6.70
N ALA A 294 -8.60 -9.55 7.81
CA ALA A 294 -9.15 -9.61 9.15
C ALA A 294 -10.01 -8.38 9.47
N GLN A 295 -9.54 -7.18 9.11
CA GLN A 295 -10.28 -5.93 9.31
C GLN A 295 -11.55 -5.87 8.46
N THR A 296 -11.53 -6.38 7.22
CA THR A 296 -12.73 -6.43 6.35
C THR A 296 -13.81 -7.33 6.92
N TYR A 297 -13.43 -8.48 7.50
CA TYR A 297 -14.38 -9.35 8.22
C TYR A 297 -14.95 -8.66 9.46
N ALA A 298 -14.09 -8.00 10.26
CA ALA A 298 -14.52 -7.29 11.46
C ALA A 298 -15.50 -6.14 11.14
N ASP A 299 -15.18 -5.32 10.13
CA ASP A 299 -16.02 -4.24 9.63
C ASP A 299 -17.41 -4.71 9.15
N ALA A 300 -17.45 -5.89 8.54
CA ALA A 300 -18.69 -6.50 8.07
C ALA A 300 -19.49 -7.20 9.18
N GLY A 301 -18.98 -7.23 10.42
CA GLY A 301 -19.58 -8.00 11.52
C GLY A 301 -19.56 -9.51 11.28
N LEU A 302 -18.62 -10.00 10.46
CA LEU A 302 -18.50 -11.40 10.08
C LEU A 302 -17.39 -12.09 10.90
N ALA A 303 -17.63 -13.35 11.25
CA ALA A 303 -16.59 -14.17 11.85
C ALA A 303 -15.46 -14.42 10.84
N LEU A 304 -14.22 -14.13 11.24
CA LEU A 304 -13.05 -14.36 10.40
C LEU A 304 -12.89 -15.86 10.14
N ALA A 305 -13.12 -16.24 8.88
CA ALA A 305 -13.01 -17.62 8.42
C ALA A 305 -11.61 -18.16 8.68
N GLU A 306 -11.50 -19.42 9.09
CA GLU A 306 -10.21 -20.06 9.40
C GLU A 306 -9.23 -19.99 8.22
N VAL A 307 -9.75 -20.12 7.00
CA VAL A 307 -8.98 -20.02 5.75
C VAL A 307 -8.54 -18.60 5.39
N ALA A 308 -8.99 -17.57 6.11
CA ALA A 308 -8.61 -16.17 5.85
C ALA A 308 -7.67 -15.62 6.94
N ARG A 309 -7.32 -16.43 7.93
CA ARG A 309 -6.53 -16.03 9.10
C ARG A 309 -5.05 -15.92 8.77
N LEU A 310 -4.55 -14.70 8.75
CA LEU A 310 -3.12 -14.40 8.72
C LEU A 310 -2.51 -14.35 10.14
N PRO A 311 -1.17 -14.31 10.28
CA PRO A 311 -0.45 -14.19 11.56
C PRO A 311 -0.52 -12.76 12.14
N THR A 312 -1.72 -12.34 12.51
CA THR A 312 -2.05 -10.98 12.95
C THR A 312 -2.90 -10.93 14.22
N THR A 313 -3.04 -12.03 14.98
CA THR A 313 -3.91 -12.05 16.17
C THR A 313 -3.33 -11.25 17.32
N GLY A 314 -2.01 -11.16 17.40
CA GLY A 314 -1.30 -10.60 18.55
C GLY A 314 -0.99 -11.63 19.64
N ASP A 315 -1.47 -12.87 19.51
CA ASP A 315 -0.95 -14.00 20.28
C ASP A 315 0.28 -14.55 19.55
N ARG A 316 1.46 -14.41 20.18
CA ARG A 316 2.73 -14.77 19.57
C ARG A 316 2.84 -16.26 19.25
N GLU A 317 2.31 -17.14 20.09
CA GLU A 317 2.41 -18.58 19.86
C GLU A 317 1.48 -19.00 18.72
N GLU A 318 0.28 -18.42 18.69
CA GLU A 318 -0.66 -18.63 17.59
C GLU A 318 -0.14 -18.07 16.26
N ASP A 319 0.39 -16.85 16.25
CA ASP A 319 0.93 -16.20 15.06
C ASP A 319 2.17 -16.95 14.53
N ARG A 320 3.03 -17.49 15.41
CA ARG A 320 4.13 -18.38 15.01
C ARG A 320 3.65 -19.64 14.33
N LYS A 321 2.61 -20.27 14.87
CA LYS A 321 1.99 -21.46 14.29
C LYS A 321 1.43 -21.13 12.90
N ARG A 322 0.65 -20.05 12.79
CA ARG A 322 0.04 -19.61 11.54
C ARG A 322 1.07 -19.23 10.48
N ALA A 323 2.15 -18.55 10.85
CA ALA A 323 3.21 -18.17 9.91
C ALA A 323 3.88 -19.40 9.26
N LYS A 324 3.89 -20.55 9.94
CA LYS A 324 4.43 -21.82 9.41
C LYS A 324 3.39 -22.63 8.64
N GLU A 325 2.16 -22.67 9.13
CA GLU A 325 1.13 -23.59 8.62
C GLU A 325 0.23 -22.98 7.53
N ARG A 326 0.16 -21.65 7.40
CA ARG A 326 -0.75 -20.98 6.45
C ARG A 326 -0.07 -20.71 5.11
N PRO A 327 -0.55 -21.31 4.00
CA PRO A 327 0.03 -21.08 2.69
C PRO A 327 -0.01 -19.62 2.26
N MET A 328 -1.09 -18.88 2.52
CA MET A 328 -1.13 -17.45 2.21
C MET A 328 -0.06 -16.64 2.95
N ALA A 329 0.22 -16.96 4.22
CA ALA A 329 1.27 -16.29 4.99
C ALA A 329 2.67 -16.57 4.39
N ALA A 330 2.91 -17.82 4.00
CA ALA A 330 4.15 -18.24 3.34
C ALA A 330 4.31 -17.60 1.95
N GLN A 331 3.26 -17.59 1.13
CA GLN A 331 3.24 -16.98 -0.20
C GLN A 331 3.55 -15.48 -0.12
N PHE A 332 2.93 -14.77 0.84
CA PHE A 332 3.20 -13.37 1.09
C PHE A 332 4.65 -13.14 1.51
N ALA A 333 5.14 -13.87 2.52
CA ALA A 333 6.49 -13.70 3.05
C ALA A 333 7.56 -13.99 1.99
N LEU A 334 7.36 -15.04 1.18
CA LEU A 334 8.25 -15.40 0.07
C LEU A 334 8.29 -14.32 -1.02
N ALA A 335 7.12 -13.80 -1.40
CA ALA A 335 7.03 -12.73 -2.41
C ALA A 335 7.67 -11.43 -1.91
N HIS A 336 7.46 -11.08 -0.64
CA HIS A 336 8.13 -9.96 0.00
C HIS A 336 9.65 -10.13 0.00
N GLU A 337 10.15 -11.30 0.42
CA GLU A 337 11.58 -11.59 0.44
C GLU A 337 12.22 -11.52 -0.94
N LYS A 338 11.56 -12.08 -1.96
CA LYS A 338 12.02 -12.00 -3.35
C LYS A 338 12.10 -10.56 -3.85
N GLY A 339 11.13 -9.71 -3.50
CA GLY A 339 11.06 -8.32 -3.93
C GLY A 339 11.99 -7.37 -3.17
N GLN A 340 12.13 -7.56 -1.85
CA GLN A 340 12.85 -6.65 -0.95
C GLN A 340 14.21 -7.18 -0.49
N GLN A 341 14.58 -8.39 -0.91
CA GLN A 341 15.79 -9.12 -0.51
C GLN A 341 15.94 -9.24 1.03
N ARG A 342 14.81 -9.26 1.74
CA ARG A 342 14.74 -9.31 3.20
C ARG A 342 13.50 -10.09 3.62
N PRO A 343 13.63 -11.02 4.59
CA PRO A 343 12.50 -11.80 5.06
C PRO A 343 11.48 -10.91 5.76
N TRP A 344 10.20 -11.20 5.54
CA TRP A 344 9.10 -10.54 6.24
C TRP A 344 9.11 -10.89 7.74
N GLN A 345 8.66 -9.95 8.56
CA GLN A 345 8.50 -10.14 9.99
C GLN A 345 7.04 -9.89 10.41
N TRP A 346 6.35 -10.95 10.83
CA TRP A 346 4.96 -10.85 11.30
C TRP A 346 4.84 -10.16 12.68
N PHE A 347 5.87 -10.28 13.52
CA PHE A 347 5.90 -9.71 14.86
C PHE A 347 7.34 -9.41 15.26
N SER A 348 7.54 -8.37 16.06
CA SER A 348 8.84 -8.05 16.66
C SER A 348 8.71 -7.95 18.18
N SER A 349 9.82 -8.21 18.86
CA SER A 349 9.97 -7.96 20.29
C SER A 349 11.42 -7.62 20.56
N ASP A 350 11.67 -6.59 21.33
CA ASP A 350 13.00 -6.15 21.68
C ASP A 350 13.05 -5.75 23.15
N ARG A 351 14.25 -5.84 23.73
CA ARG A 351 14.56 -5.49 25.10
C ARG A 351 15.73 -4.52 25.07
N ARG A 352 15.54 -3.32 25.62
CA ARG A 352 16.57 -2.27 25.65
C ARG A 352 16.82 -1.77 27.06
N GLU A 353 18.08 -1.64 27.39
CA GLU A 353 18.52 -0.94 28.61
C GLU A 353 18.71 0.54 28.29
N ILE A 354 18.09 1.41 29.08
CA ILE A 354 18.16 2.87 28.94
C ILE A 354 18.66 3.45 30.25
N VAL A 355 19.72 4.25 30.15
CA VAL A 355 20.28 5.01 31.26
C VAL A 355 19.72 6.43 31.20
N GLU A 356 18.86 6.77 32.15
CA GLU A 356 18.21 8.07 32.24
C GLU A 356 18.90 8.92 33.30
N ARG A 357 19.10 10.21 32.99
CA ARG A 357 19.51 11.22 33.96
C ARG A 357 18.40 12.25 34.11
N ILE A 358 17.81 12.32 35.29
CA ILE A 358 16.60 13.12 35.58
C ILE A 358 16.97 14.23 36.56
N GLN A 359 16.77 15.49 36.20
CA GLN A 359 17.07 16.60 37.10
C GLN A 359 16.02 16.75 38.22
N PRO A 360 16.35 17.39 39.36
CA PRO A 360 15.37 17.72 40.38
C PRO A 360 14.17 18.48 39.80
N GLY A 361 12.95 18.03 40.11
CA GLY A 361 11.74 18.68 39.61
C GLY A 361 11.34 18.31 38.18
N GLU A 362 12.00 17.33 37.56
CA GLU A 362 11.63 16.77 36.26
C GLU A 362 10.94 15.42 36.36
N VAL A 363 10.18 15.11 35.31
CA VAL A 363 9.65 13.79 34.98
C VAL A 363 10.37 13.28 33.74
N SER A 364 10.77 12.00 33.74
CA SER A 364 11.30 11.33 32.56
C SER A 364 10.39 10.20 32.09
N TRP A 365 10.24 10.08 30.77
CA TRP A 365 9.52 9.00 30.13
C TRP A 365 10.23 8.59 28.84
N VAL A 366 9.93 7.39 28.35
CA VAL A 366 10.47 6.89 27.10
C VAL A 366 9.34 6.73 26.10
N GLU A 367 9.55 7.27 24.91
CA GLU A 367 8.67 7.13 23.77
C GLU A 367 9.27 6.11 22.80
N LEU A 368 8.46 5.12 22.42
CA LEU A 368 8.73 4.22 21.32
C LEU A 368 7.98 4.74 20.09
N GLN A 369 8.71 4.89 18.99
CA GLN A 369 8.15 5.11 17.66
C GLN A 369 8.50 3.90 16.79
N PRO A 370 7.58 2.93 16.66
CA PRO A 370 7.82 1.71 15.88
C PRO A 370 8.00 2.03 14.40
N SER A 371 8.94 1.33 13.79
CA SER A 371 9.14 1.29 12.36
C SER A 371 8.25 0.23 11.73
N ARG A 372 7.56 0.60 10.66
CA ARG A 372 6.55 -0.25 10.02
C ARG A 372 6.73 -0.27 8.51
N GLU A 373 6.30 -1.36 7.91
CA GLU A 373 6.30 -1.58 6.48
C GLU A 373 4.90 -2.01 6.08
N ARG A 374 4.27 -1.20 5.22
CA ARG A 374 2.99 -1.49 4.59
C ARG A 374 3.26 -2.10 3.23
N VAL A 375 2.78 -3.31 3.03
CA VAL A 375 2.90 -4.07 1.79
C VAL A 375 1.50 -4.32 1.29
N GLU A 376 1.22 -3.78 0.12
CA GLU A 376 -0.03 -3.97 -0.57
C GLU A 376 0.18 -4.88 -1.77
N GLY A 377 -0.81 -5.69 -2.13
CA GLY A 377 -0.72 -6.53 -3.30
C GLY A 377 -1.92 -7.45 -3.50
N TRP A 378 -1.70 -8.45 -4.34
CA TRP A 378 -2.74 -9.40 -4.74
C TRP A 378 -2.27 -10.83 -4.60
N PHE A 379 -3.07 -11.67 -3.96
CA PHE A 379 -2.98 -13.11 -4.12
C PHE A 379 -3.69 -13.50 -5.43
N LEU A 380 -2.95 -14.13 -6.34
CA LEU A 380 -3.43 -14.53 -7.65
C LEU A 380 -3.48 -16.06 -7.74
N SER A 381 -4.68 -16.62 -7.92
CA SER A 381 -4.86 -18.08 -8.10
C SER A 381 -4.36 -18.52 -9.46
N ASN A 382 -3.57 -19.58 -9.45
CA ASN A 382 -3.06 -20.19 -10.68
C ASN A 382 -4.09 -21.09 -11.38
N LYS A 383 -5.19 -21.45 -10.70
CA LYS A 383 -6.16 -22.46 -11.18
C LYS A 383 -7.52 -21.88 -11.51
N ASP A 384 -8.05 -21.04 -10.64
CA ASP A 384 -9.48 -20.68 -10.64
C ASP A 384 -9.74 -19.20 -10.96
N ASP A 385 -8.70 -18.48 -11.40
CA ASP A 385 -8.69 -17.03 -11.69
C ASP A 385 -9.28 -16.17 -10.55
N TYR A 386 -9.14 -16.65 -9.32
CA TYR A 386 -9.37 -15.85 -8.12
C TYR A 386 -8.26 -14.84 -7.94
N ARG A 387 -8.64 -13.62 -7.57
CA ARG A 387 -7.72 -12.55 -7.19
C ARG A 387 -8.21 -11.93 -5.90
N LEU A 388 -7.37 -11.93 -4.88
CA LEU A 388 -7.68 -11.37 -3.56
C LEU A 388 -6.68 -10.25 -3.26
N HIS A 389 -7.18 -9.03 -3.12
CA HIS A 389 -6.40 -7.90 -2.66
C HIS A 389 -6.14 -8.00 -1.17
N ALA A 390 -4.94 -7.65 -0.74
CA ALA A 390 -4.58 -7.56 0.65
C ALA A 390 -3.56 -6.45 0.90
N VAL A 391 -3.74 -5.75 2.02
CA VAL A 391 -2.79 -4.84 2.63
C VAL A 391 -2.33 -5.48 3.93
N ILE A 392 -1.03 -5.66 4.08
CA ILE A 392 -0.40 -6.21 5.28
C ILE A 392 0.58 -5.16 5.81
N ASP A 393 0.41 -4.82 7.07
CA ASP A 393 1.17 -3.78 7.76
C ASP A 393 1.88 -4.39 8.95
N GLY A 394 3.21 -4.44 8.92
CA GLY A 394 4.00 -5.15 9.93
C GLY A 394 5.27 -4.42 10.35
N PRO A 395 5.99 -4.93 11.36
CA PRO A 395 7.29 -4.41 11.77
C PRO A 395 8.28 -4.37 10.60
N SER A 396 8.98 -3.25 10.40
CA SER A 396 9.98 -3.16 9.34
C SER A 396 11.33 -3.67 9.80
N ARG A 397 12.01 -4.46 8.95
CA ARG A 397 13.43 -4.83 9.13
C ARG A 397 14.38 -3.89 8.40
N ALA A 398 13.85 -2.94 7.65
CA ALA A 398 14.64 -2.05 6.81
C ALA A 398 15.07 -0.77 7.51
N VAL A 399 14.29 -0.35 8.51
CA VAL A 399 14.52 0.82 9.34
C VAL A 399 14.37 0.40 10.80
N PRO A 400 15.22 0.87 11.73
CA PRO A 400 15.08 0.54 13.13
C PRO A 400 13.99 1.37 13.80
N ASP A 401 13.41 0.81 14.87
CA ASP A 401 12.53 1.54 15.78
C ASP A 401 13.26 2.71 16.43
N ARG A 402 12.56 3.82 16.68
CA ARG A 402 13.11 4.95 17.41
C ARG A 402 12.68 4.88 18.86
N ILE A 403 13.65 4.99 19.74
CA ILE A 403 13.43 5.07 21.18
C ILE A 403 13.95 6.42 21.61
N LEU A 404 13.06 7.25 22.15
CA LEU A 404 13.34 8.61 22.53
C LEU A 404 13.15 8.73 24.04
N GLN A 405 14.23 9.01 24.75
CA GLN A 405 14.13 9.45 26.14
C GLN A 405 13.71 10.91 26.15
N ARG A 406 12.69 11.22 26.93
CA ARG A 406 12.19 12.57 27.15
C ARG A 406 12.31 12.91 28.63
N THR A 407 12.53 14.20 28.88
CA THR A 407 12.37 14.81 30.20
C THR A 407 11.54 16.07 30.06
N GLY A 408 10.82 16.42 31.11
CA GLY A 408 10.01 17.63 31.16
C GLY A 408 9.77 18.07 32.60
N PRO A 409 9.34 19.32 32.83
CA PRO A 409 9.02 19.80 34.16
C PRO A 409 7.84 19.02 34.74
N MET A 410 7.88 18.76 36.05
CA MET A 410 6.70 18.24 36.76
C MET A 410 5.50 19.18 36.63
N SER A 411 4.33 18.59 36.42
CA SER A 411 3.04 19.25 36.59
C SER A 411 2.86 19.71 38.05
N GLU A 412 1.94 20.64 38.28
CA GLU A 412 1.61 21.10 39.64
C GLU A 412 1.16 19.95 40.55
N SER A 413 0.38 19.01 40.00
CA SER A 413 -0.09 17.83 40.74
C SER A 413 1.05 16.89 41.16
N GLU A 414 2.10 16.77 40.34
CA GLU A 414 3.27 15.95 40.65
C GLU A 414 4.15 16.65 41.69
N LYS A 415 4.32 17.97 41.59
CA LYS A 415 5.01 18.78 42.61
C LYS A 415 4.32 18.68 43.98
N GLN A 416 2.99 18.77 44.02
CA GLN A 416 2.23 18.63 45.26
C GLN A 416 2.40 17.23 45.87
N ARG A 417 2.41 16.17 45.05
CA ARG A 417 2.69 14.80 45.52
C ARG A 417 4.11 14.65 46.08
N CYS A 418 5.11 15.22 45.42
CA CYS A 418 6.48 15.26 45.94
C CYS A 418 6.60 16.05 47.26
N GLY A 419 5.74 17.04 47.48
CA GLY A 419 5.67 17.81 48.73
C GLY A 419 4.96 17.05 49.86
N ALA A 420 3.83 16.41 49.57
CA ALA A 420 3.03 15.67 50.55
C ALA A 420 3.70 14.37 51.04
N ALA A 421 4.53 13.73 50.19
CA ALA A 421 5.28 12.52 50.54
C ALA A 421 6.58 12.82 51.31
N ARG A 422 6.88 14.08 51.66
CA ARG A 422 7.89 14.40 52.67
C ARG A 422 7.21 14.32 54.03
N PRO A 423 7.39 13.24 54.82
CA PRO A 423 7.16 13.37 56.24
C PRO A 423 8.16 14.40 56.73
N MET A 424 7.72 15.65 56.86
CA MET A 424 8.28 16.54 57.86
C MET A 424 7.80 15.97 59.20
N THR A 425 8.31 14.78 59.57
CA THR A 425 8.39 14.43 60.98
C THR A 425 9.21 15.56 61.55
N THR A 426 8.50 16.48 62.20
CA THR A 426 9.02 17.33 63.26
C THR A 426 10.09 16.52 63.96
N THR A 427 11.37 16.82 63.71
CA THR A 427 12.40 16.46 64.66
C THR A 427 11.95 17.12 65.96
N PRO A 428 11.67 16.37 67.04
CA PRO A 428 11.25 16.98 68.29
C PRO A 428 12.49 17.54 68.98
N VAL A 429 13.16 18.51 68.35
CA VAL A 429 14.18 19.37 68.94
C VAL A 429 14.16 20.70 68.18
N GLY A 430 14.01 21.80 68.93
CA GLY A 430 13.51 23.11 68.50
C GLY A 430 14.04 23.70 67.20
N ALA A 431 13.11 24.25 66.40
CA ALA A 431 13.39 25.02 65.19
C ALA A 431 14.15 26.33 65.45
N ASP A 432 14.25 26.76 66.72
CA ASP A 432 14.82 28.05 67.11
C ASP A 432 16.09 27.90 67.98
N ALA A 433 16.54 26.67 68.24
CA ALA A 433 17.75 26.41 69.01
C ALA A 433 18.95 26.22 68.07
N PRO A 434 20.06 26.98 68.20
CA PRO A 434 21.29 26.64 67.49
C PRO A 434 21.74 25.23 67.90
N ALA A 435 22.22 24.45 66.93
CA ALA A 435 22.70 23.09 67.17
C ALA A 435 23.82 23.10 68.23
N GLY A 436 23.48 22.69 69.45
CA GLY A 436 24.45 22.46 70.52
C GLY A 436 25.20 21.16 70.25
N SER A 437 26.51 21.24 70.04
CA SER A 437 27.40 20.08 70.02
C SER A 437 27.49 19.48 71.43
N ALA A 438 26.76 18.38 71.66
CA ALA A 438 26.96 17.50 72.80
C ALA A 438 27.53 16.16 72.30
N ASP A 439 28.71 16.21 71.66
CA ASP A 439 29.61 15.06 71.54
C ASP A 439 31.02 15.54 71.14
N LYS A 440 31.70 16.10 72.14
CA LYS A 440 33.14 15.90 72.32
C LYS A 440 33.36 15.31 73.70
N GLY A 441 32.88 14.09 73.89
CA GLY A 441 33.53 13.19 74.83
C GLY A 441 34.96 12.98 74.34
N MET A 442 35.90 13.76 74.87
CA MET A 442 37.25 13.27 75.04
C MET A 442 37.15 12.16 76.08
N GLU A 443 37.01 10.92 75.62
CA GLU A 443 37.61 9.84 76.40
C GLU A 443 39.11 10.10 76.40
N ASP A 444 39.64 10.35 77.60
CA ASP A 444 41.06 10.47 77.86
C ASP A 444 41.79 9.31 77.19
N ILE A 445 42.68 9.63 76.26
CA ILE A 445 43.69 8.69 75.78
C ILE A 445 44.55 8.35 77.02
N PRO A 446 44.61 7.09 77.49
CA PRO A 446 45.54 6.76 78.56
C PRO A 446 46.96 7.07 78.08
N GLN A 447 47.70 7.83 78.90
CA GLN A 447 49.08 8.19 78.60
C GLN A 447 49.90 6.93 78.27
N PRO A 448 50.72 6.95 77.20
CA PRO A 448 51.70 5.90 77.00
C PRO A 448 52.66 5.89 78.19
N THR A 449 52.65 4.81 78.95
CA THR A 449 53.67 4.52 79.95
C THR A 449 54.97 4.29 79.18
N ALA A 450 55.90 5.24 79.26
CA ALA A 450 57.26 5.03 78.80
C ALA A 450 57.95 4.00 79.72
N PRO A 451 58.44 2.86 79.21
CA PRO A 451 59.42 2.06 79.94
C PRO A 451 60.76 2.79 79.89
N GLY A 452 61.37 2.91 81.05
CA GLY A 452 62.61 3.63 81.29
C GLY A 452 63.79 3.22 80.41
N VAL A 453 64.70 4.17 80.37
CA VAL A 453 66.09 4.11 79.95
C VAL A 453 66.78 2.80 80.36
N ARG A 454 67.47 2.16 79.40
CA ARG A 454 68.77 1.54 79.62
C ARG A 454 69.76 1.94 78.54
N THR A 455 70.93 2.28 79.04
CA THR A 455 72.18 2.77 78.47
C THR A 455 72.90 1.80 77.53
N LEU A 456 73.60 2.40 76.56
CA LEU A 456 74.93 2.11 75.98
C LEU A 456 75.32 3.48 75.35
N ASP A 457 76.26 4.29 75.79
CA ASP A 457 77.38 4.22 76.74
C ASP A 457 77.31 5.32 77.81
#